data_AF-A0A5K1EQ61-F1
#
_entry.id   AF-A0A5K1EQ61-F1
#
_cell.length_a   1.000
_cell.length_b   1.000
_cell.length_c   1.000
_cell.angle_alpha   90.00
_cell.angle_beta   90.00
_cell.angle_gamma   90.00
#
_symmetry.space_group_name_H-M   'P 1'
#
loop_
_entity.id
_entity.type
_entity.pdbx_description
1 polymer ?
#
loop_
_entity_poly.entity_id
_entity_poly.type
_entity_poly.pdbx_seq_one_letter_code
_entity_poly.pdbx_strand_id
1 'polypeptide(L)' 'RWIASQQKQTQTEEATVNGDDIPGCSPSFRDEENEIFGCEHYKRNCKLVAACCSKLFTCRFCHDKVSDHSMD' A
#
# COMPACT_ATOMS: atom_id res chain seq x y z
N ARG A 1 36.13 14.14 0.45
CA ARG A 1 35.67 13.63 -0.86
C ARG A 1 34.68 12.53 -0.56
N TRP A 2 33.38 12.82 -0.62
CA TRP A 2 32.33 11.85 -0.31
C TRP A 2 32.09 11.04 -1.58
N ILE A 3 32.45 9.77 -1.57
CA ILE A 3 32.15 8.87 -2.69
C ILE A 3 30.70 8.45 -2.47
N ALA A 4 29.78 9.11 -3.18
CA ALA A 4 28.40 8.68 -3.28
C ALA A 4 28.37 7.37 -4.08
N SER A 5 28.40 6.24 -3.37
CA SER A 5 28.21 4.94 -4.00
C SER A 5 26.80 4.86 -4.58
N GLN A 6 26.79 4.41 -5.83
CA GLN A 6 25.70 4.42 -6.78
C GLN A 6 24.45 3.70 -6.27
N GLN A 7 23.30 4.26 -6.67
CA GLN A 7 22.00 3.64 -6.92
C GLN A 7 21.96 2.11 -6.77
N LYS A 8 21.56 1.61 -5.60
CA LYS A 8 20.92 0.30 -5.52
C LYS A 8 19.46 0.53 -5.87
N GLN A 9 19.16 0.38 -7.16
CA GLN A 9 17.80 0.13 -7.62
C GLN A 9 17.31 -1.08 -6.82
N THR A 10 16.46 -0.84 -5.82
CA THR A 10 15.61 -1.92 -5.32
C THR A 10 14.77 -2.29 -6.53
N GLN A 11 14.95 -3.51 -7.02
CA GLN A 11 14.11 -4.11 -8.05
C GLN A 11 12.66 -3.79 -7.67
N THR A 12 12.07 -2.83 -8.37
CA THR A 12 10.67 -2.96 -8.73
C THR A 12 10.70 -4.13 -9.68
N GLU A 13 10.50 -5.33 -9.13
CA GLU A 13 10.18 -6.51 -9.90
C GLU A 13 8.94 -6.13 -10.70
N GLU A 14 9.18 -5.69 -11.92
CA GLU A 14 8.28 -5.80 -13.06
C GLU A 14 7.81 -7.25 -13.11
N ALA A 15 6.78 -7.54 -12.34
CA ALA A 15 6.03 -8.77 -12.43
C ALA A 15 5.28 -8.74 -13.77
N THR A 16 5.96 -9.10 -14.85
CA THR A 16 5.30 -9.82 -15.93
C THR A 16 5.02 -11.22 -15.39
N VAL A 17 3.90 -11.38 -14.68
CA VAL A 17 3.37 -12.68 -14.31
C VAL A 17 1.93 -12.74 -14.80
N ASN A 18 1.63 -13.84 -15.50
CA ASN A 18 0.36 -14.19 -16.10
C ASN A 18 -0.82 -13.83 -15.20
N GLY A 19 -1.94 -13.43 -15.83
CA GLY A 19 -3.17 -12.96 -15.18
C GLY A 19 -3.82 -13.96 -14.23
N ASP A 20 -3.21 -14.10 -13.06
CA ASP A 20 -3.83 -14.50 -11.81
C ASP A 20 -3.80 -13.25 -10.93
N ASP A 21 -4.95 -12.57 -10.82
CA ASP A 21 -5.16 -11.40 -9.97
C ASP A 21 -4.55 -11.64 -8.59
N ILE A 22 -3.49 -10.90 -8.24
CA ILE A 22 -2.97 -10.88 -6.86
C ILE A 22 -4.13 -10.41 -5.97
N PRO A 23 -4.67 -11.27 -5.08
CA PRO A 23 -5.88 -10.96 -4.35
C PRO A 23 -5.65 -9.72 -3.47
N GLY A 24 -6.35 -8.63 -3.82
CA GLY A 24 -6.36 -7.39 -3.05
C GLY A 24 -5.47 -6.26 -3.56
N CYS A 25 -4.85 -6.39 -4.74
CA CYS A 25 -4.10 -5.31 -5.39
C CYS A 25 -5.00 -4.23 -6.06
N SER A 26 -6.21 -4.00 -5.52
CA SER A 26 -7.10 -2.96 -6.06
C SER A 26 -6.70 -1.58 -5.53
N PRO A 27 -6.85 -0.51 -6.34
CA PRO A 27 -6.67 0.85 -5.88
C PRO A 27 -7.44 1.14 -4.59
N SER A 28 -6.85 1.95 -3.71
CA SER A 28 -7.59 2.57 -2.62
C SER A 28 -8.16 3.88 -3.14
N PHE A 29 -9.48 3.97 -3.31
CA PHE A 29 -10.15 5.23 -3.63
C PHE A 29 -10.82 5.78 -2.38
N ARG A 30 -10.61 7.06 -2.10
CA ARG A 30 -11.43 7.82 -1.15
C ARG A 30 -12.66 8.37 -1.88
N ASP A 31 -12.46 8.84 -3.11
CA ASP A 31 -13.49 9.40 -3.97
C ASP A 31 -13.27 8.87 -5.40
N GLU A 32 -14.13 7.96 -5.86
CA GLU A 32 -13.98 7.32 -7.17
C GLU A 32 -14.30 8.29 -8.32
N GLU A 33 -15.30 9.16 -8.16
CA GLU A 33 -15.70 10.16 -9.17
C GLU A 33 -14.59 11.16 -9.51
N ASN A 34 -13.77 11.52 -8.51
CA ASN A 34 -12.67 12.47 -8.67
C ASN A 34 -11.31 11.76 -8.77
N GLU A 35 -11.31 10.43 -8.91
CA GLU A 35 -10.12 9.58 -8.96
C GLU A 35 -9.13 9.86 -7.81
N ILE A 36 -9.66 10.19 -6.62
CA ILE A 36 -8.83 10.54 -5.45
C ILE A 36 -8.43 9.26 -4.74
N PHE A 37 -7.16 8.91 -4.91
CA PHE A 37 -6.57 7.76 -4.25
C PHE A 37 -6.27 7.99 -2.76
N GLY A 38 -6.43 6.92 -1.99
CA GLY A 38 -6.01 6.79 -0.60
C GLY A 38 -7.17 6.83 0.37
N CYS A 39 -6.99 7.58 1.46
CA CYS A 39 -7.97 7.81 2.50
C CYS A 39 -7.81 9.24 3.04
N GLU A 40 -8.56 9.59 4.07
CA GLU A 40 -8.42 10.90 4.73
C GLU A 40 -7.05 11.12 5.38
N HIS A 41 -6.38 10.05 5.79
CA HIS A 41 -5.10 10.12 6.47
C HIS A 41 -3.93 10.28 5.48
N TYR A 42 -3.97 9.57 4.35
CA TYR A 42 -2.90 9.59 3.34
C TYR A 42 -3.45 9.49 1.92
N LYS A 43 -2.86 10.27 1.01
CA LYS A 43 -3.09 10.19 -0.44
C LYS A 43 -2.09 9.22 -1.06
N ARG A 44 -2.40 7.92 -1.02
CA ARG A 44 -1.57 6.84 -1.59
C ARG A 44 -2.43 5.91 -2.43
N ASN A 45 -1.90 5.41 -3.53
CA ASN A 45 -2.58 4.42 -4.37
C ASN A 45 -2.12 2.99 -4.05
N CYS A 46 -2.00 2.65 -2.76
CA CYS A 46 -1.64 1.32 -2.33
C CYS A 46 -2.31 0.96 -1.01
N LYS A 47 -2.60 -0.33 -0.84
CA LYS A 47 -3.07 -0.91 0.42
C LYS A 47 -1.89 -1.61 1.09
N LEU A 48 -1.80 -1.48 2.40
CA LEU A 48 -0.81 -2.14 3.25
C LEU A 48 -1.42 -3.41 3.86
N VAL A 49 -0.62 -4.46 3.92
CA VAL A 49 -0.99 -5.69 4.64
C VAL A 49 -0.63 -5.51 6.11
N ALA A 50 -1.63 -5.71 6.97
CA ALA A 50 -1.44 -5.69 8.41
C ALA A 50 -0.67 -6.93 8.86
N ALA A 51 0.47 -6.77 9.54
CA ALA A 51 1.20 -7.93 10.08
C ALA A 51 0.42 -8.66 11.20
N CYS A 52 -0.47 -7.96 11.89
CA CYS A 52 -1.28 -8.48 12.99
C CYS A 52 -2.44 -9.38 12.55
N CYS A 53 -3.04 -9.13 11.39
CA CYS A 53 -4.23 -9.85 10.93
C CYS A 53 -4.23 -10.22 9.45
N SER A 54 -3.13 -9.95 8.74
CA SER A 54 -2.92 -10.25 7.32
C SER A 54 -4.01 -9.69 6.38
N LYS A 55 -4.70 -8.63 6.80
CA LYS A 55 -5.74 -7.94 6.03
C LYS A 55 -5.17 -6.68 5.37
N LEU A 56 -5.78 -6.28 4.26
CA LEU A 56 -5.38 -5.10 3.50
C LEU A 56 -6.14 -3.86 3.94
N PHE A 57 -5.41 -2.79 4.23
CA PHE A 57 -5.97 -1.49 4.61
C PHE A 57 -5.32 -0.36 3.85
N THR A 58 -6.00 0.77 3.73
CA THR A 58 -5.45 1.98 3.08
C THR A 58 -4.37 2.64 3.93
N CYS A 59 -4.48 2.55 5.25
CA CYS A 59 -3.49 3.06 6.21
C CYS A 59 -3.65 2.41 7.59
N ARG A 60 -2.69 2.66 8.49
CA ARG A 60 -2.74 2.22 9.90
C ARG A 60 -3.96 2.76 10.66
N PHE A 61 -4.28 4.04 10.51
CA PHE A 61 -5.45 4.62 11.17
C PHE A 61 -6.76 4.02 10.67
N CYS A 62 -6.84 3.68 9.37
CA CYS A 62 -8.00 2.99 8.82
C CYS A 62 -8.11 1.55 9.31
N HIS A 63 -7.00 0.88 9.61
CA HIS A 63 -7.01 -0.41 10.32
C HIS A 63 -7.53 -0.26 11.74
N ASP A 64 -6.94 0.66 12.51
CA ASP A 64 -7.23 0.85 13.93
C ASP A 64 -8.69 1.31 14.15
N LYS A 65 -9.29 1.98 13.16
CA LYS A 65 -10.72 2.38 13.18
C LYS A 65 -11.69 1.22 13.07
N VAL A 66 -11.29 0.11 12.41
CA VAL A 66 -12.19 -1.03 12.11
C VAL A 66 -11.76 -2.33 12.78
N SER A 67 -10.66 -2.31 13.53
CA SER A 67 -10.09 -3.48 14.20
C SER A 67 -10.02 -3.22 15.70
N ASP A 68 -10.25 -4.24 16.51
CA ASP A 68 -10.14 -4.18 17.98
C ASP A 68 -8.69 -4.09 18.50
N HIS A 69 -7.73 -3.86 17.61
CA HIS A 69 -6.32 -3.71 17.93
C HIS A 69 -5.67 -2.69 17.00
N SER A 70 -4.54 -2.14 17.45
CA SER A 70 -3.69 -1.30 16.63
C SER A 70 -2.70 -2.15 15.84
N MET A 71 -2.40 -1.76 14.59
CA MET A 71 -1.09 -2.12 14.02
C MET A 71 -0.06 -1.45 14.93
N ASP A 72 1.03 -2.08 15.36
CA ASP A 72 2.16 -1.43 16.04
C ASP A 72 3.41 -1.49 15.18
#